data_AF-A0A4Z2EMX1-F1
#
_entry.id   AF-A0A4Z2EMX1-F1
#
_cell.length_a   1.000
_cell.length_b   1.000
_cell.length_c   1.000
_cell.angle_alpha   90.00
_cell.angle_beta   90.00
_cell.angle_gamma   90.00
#
_symmetry.space_group_name_H-M   'P 1'
#
loop_
_entity.id
_entity.type
_entity.pdbx_description
1 polymer ?
#
loop_
_entity_poly.entity_id
_entity_poly.type
_entity_poly.pdbx_seq_one_letter_code
_entity_poly.pdbx_strand_id
1 'polypeptide(L)'
;MNRSHASCRDLYECSCPELDRLVDVCLKSGAVGSRLTGAGWGGCAVSMVPGEEVESFLHAVSEAFYRPDPRRAAMEKQSLFVSKPGGGAAIFLTERDELSEALLVGEGVRRAAGARPASSPQVLLPRSSSLSGLLETTDLSEYSSGRRCT
;
A
#
# COMPACT_ATOMS: atom_id res chain seq x y z
N MET A 1 6.59 17.88 10.07
CA MET A 1 7.22 16.79 9.28
C MET A 1 8.67 17.11 8.94
N ASN A 2 8.96 18.27 8.32
CA ASN A 2 10.31 18.63 7.85
C ASN A 2 11.37 18.65 8.96
N ARG A 3 11.05 19.23 10.13
CA ARG A 3 11.97 19.20 11.29
C ARG A 3 12.27 17.78 11.78
N SER A 4 11.29 16.87 11.70
CA SER A 4 11.53 15.47 12.05
C SER A 4 12.44 14.80 11.03
N HIS A 5 12.27 15.07 9.73
CA HIS A 5 13.17 14.54 8.71
C HIS A 5 14.60 15.04 8.90
N ALA A 6 14.78 16.35 9.13
CA ALA A 6 16.10 16.93 9.43
C ALA A 6 16.74 16.28 10.67
N SER A 7 15.97 16.07 11.74
CA SER A 7 16.45 15.34 12.92
C SER A 7 16.84 13.89 12.60
N CYS A 8 16.05 13.18 11.79
CA CYS A 8 16.36 11.80 11.41
C CYS A 8 17.60 11.70 10.51
N ARG A 9 17.82 12.70 9.66
CA ARG A 9 19.00 12.78 8.78
C ARG A 9 20.25 13.20 9.54
N ASP A 10 20.17 14.27 10.34
CA ASP A 10 21.34 14.95 10.90
C ASP A 10 21.71 14.47 12.30
N LEU A 11 20.72 14.06 13.13
CA LEU A 11 20.97 13.63 14.51
C LEU A 11 20.93 12.12 14.68
N TYR A 12 20.00 11.45 13.98
CA TYR A 12 19.83 10.00 14.09
C TYR A 12 20.51 9.23 12.95
N GLU A 13 20.97 9.95 11.91
CA GLU A 13 21.69 9.39 10.76
C GLU A 13 21.02 8.16 10.11
N CYS A 14 19.68 8.14 10.11
CA CYS A 14 18.89 7.05 9.53
C CYS A 14 18.30 7.39 8.16
N SER A 15 18.73 8.47 7.51
CA SER A 15 18.32 8.74 6.13
C SER A 15 19.25 8.08 5.10
N CYS A 16 18.96 8.28 3.82
CA CYS A 16 19.88 7.95 2.73
C CYS A 16 19.77 9.02 1.62
N PRO A 17 20.79 9.15 0.74
CA PRO A 17 20.79 10.18 -0.31
C PRO A 17 19.57 10.15 -1.23
N GLU A 18 19.05 8.95 -1.54
CA GLU A 18 17.85 8.77 -2.37
C GLU A 18 16.59 9.30 -1.67
N LEU A 19 16.49 9.07 -0.37
CA LEU A 19 15.35 9.45 0.46
C LEU A 19 15.34 10.96 0.72
N ASP A 20 16.50 11.55 0.97
CA ASP A 20 16.67 13.00 1.10
C ASP A 20 16.29 13.71 -0.21
N ARG A 21 16.73 13.15 -1.35
CA ARG A 21 16.34 13.65 -2.67
C ARG A 21 14.84 13.53 -2.93
N LEU A 22 14.22 12.41 -2.55
CA LEU A 22 12.78 12.22 -2.68
C LEU A 22 12.01 13.24 -1.84
N VAL A 23 12.42 13.46 -0.58
CA VAL A 23 11.79 14.46 0.29
C VAL A 23 11.92 15.87 -0.29
N ASP A 24 13.10 16.24 -0.79
CA ASP A 24 13.32 17.55 -1.45
C ASP A 24 12.45 17.72 -2.70
N VAL A 25 12.34 16.69 -3.54
CA VAL A 25 11.43 16.69 -4.71
C VAL A 25 9.98 16.87 -4.26
N CYS A 26 9.51 16.13 -3.25
CA CYS A 26 8.15 16.28 -2.75
C CYS A 26 7.87 17.70 -2.24
N LEU A 27 8.81 18.32 -1.53
CA LEU A 27 8.65 19.69 -1.04
C LEU A 27 8.59 20.70 -2.20
N LYS A 28 9.43 20.54 -3.22
CA LYS A 28 9.41 21.38 -4.43
C LYS A 28 8.15 21.19 -5.27
N SER A 29 7.53 20.02 -5.21
CA SER A 29 6.31 19.68 -5.94
C SER A 29 5.01 20.10 -5.24
N GLY A 30 5.07 20.79 -4.09
CA GLY A 30 3.89 21.33 -3.40
C GLY A 30 3.53 20.66 -2.08
N ALA A 31 4.35 19.73 -1.55
CA ALA A 31 4.10 19.19 -0.22
C ALA A 31 4.33 20.24 0.88
N VAL A 32 3.35 20.43 1.76
CA VAL A 32 3.45 21.26 2.97
C VAL A 32 4.50 20.68 3.93
N GLY A 33 4.62 19.36 3.95
CA GLY A 33 5.70 18.70 4.65
C GLY A 33 5.94 17.28 4.17
N SER A 34 7.20 16.86 4.22
CA SER A 34 7.61 15.53 3.80
C SER A 34 8.69 14.98 4.75
N ARG A 35 8.70 13.66 4.95
CA ARG A 35 9.68 12.96 5.78
C ARG A 35 9.75 11.49 5.41
N LEU A 36 10.88 10.85 5.73
CA LEU A 36 10.99 9.40 5.77
C LEU A 36 9.96 8.77 6.72
N THR A 37 9.55 7.53 6.44
CA THR A 37 8.69 6.73 7.32
C THR A 37 9.23 5.31 7.46
N GLY A 38 9.06 4.72 8.65
CA GLY A 38 9.69 3.45 9.02
C GLY A 38 11.08 3.63 9.62
N ALA A 39 11.93 2.60 9.48
CA ALA A 39 13.24 2.53 10.11
C ALA A 39 14.26 3.52 9.50
N GLY A 40 14.17 3.80 8.20
CA GLY A 40 15.15 4.60 7.46
C GLY A 40 16.08 3.76 6.57
N TRP A 41 17.21 4.35 6.16
CA TRP A 41 18.21 3.79 5.23
C TRP A 41 17.59 3.28 3.92
N GLY A 42 16.58 3.99 3.43
CA GLY A 42 15.74 3.62 2.29
C GLY A 42 14.27 3.55 2.66
N GLY A 43 13.51 2.77 1.90
CA GLY A 43 12.08 2.57 2.12
C GLY A 43 11.22 3.71 1.58
N CYS A 44 10.28 4.19 2.39
CA CYS A 44 9.23 5.10 1.96
C CYS A 44 9.36 6.49 2.58
N ALA A 45 8.84 7.49 1.88
CA ALA A 45 8.57 8.81 2.42
C ALA A 45 7.06 9.06 2.48
N VAL A 46 6.63 9.85 3.46
CA VAL A 46 5.24 10.33 3.60
C VAL A 46 5.22 11.83 3.42
N SER A 47 4.33 12.30 2.55
CA SER A 47 4.19 13.72 2.20
C SER A 47 2.75 14.17 2.46
N MET A 48 2.60 15.37 3.03
CA MET A 48 1.32 16.02 3.27
C MET A 48 1.11 17.07 2.19
N VAL A 49 0.02 16.94 1.44
CA VAL A 49 -0.28 17.72 0.24
C VAL A 49 -1.73 18.22 0.35
N PRO A 50 -2.05 19.46 -0.07
CA PRO A 50 -3.43 19.93 -0.17
C PRO A 50 -4.25 19.03 -1.11
N GLY A 51 -5.52 18.77 -0.78
CA GLY A 51 -6.33 17.80 -1.51
C GLY A 51 -6.52 18.16 -2.99
N GLU A 52 -6.65 19.46 -3.26
CA GLU A 52 -6.77 20.07 -4.58
C GLU A 52 -5.51 19.93 -5.45
N GLU A 53 -4.33 19.75 -4.84
CA GLU A 53 -3.04 19.73 -5.52
C GLU A 53 -2.52 18.30 -5.77
N VAL A 54 -3.21 17.27 -5.25
CA VAL A 54 -2.73 15.87 -5.27
C VAL A 54 -2.34 15.40 -6.67
N GLU A 55 -3.18 15.59 -7.69
CA GLU A 55 -2.88 15.13 -9.05
C GLU A 55 -1.64 15.83 -9.64
N SER A 56 -1.54 17.14 -9.42
CA SER A 56 -0.40 17.92 -9.89
C SER A 56 0.90 17.52 -9.18
N PHE A 57 0.81 17.25 -7.88
CA PHE A 57 1.91 16.77 -7.06
C PHE A 57 2.40 15.39 -7.53
N LEU A 58 1.49 14.44 -7.75
CA LEU A 58 1.83 13.11 -8.25
C LEU A 58 2.56 13.18 -9.59
N HIS A 59 2.05 13.99 -10.51
CA HIS A 59 2.69 14.20 -11.81
C HIS A 59 4.09 14.81 -11.67
N ALA A 60 4.25 15.85 -10.86
CA ALA A 60 5.54 16.51 -10.66
C ALA A 60 6.58 15.59 -10.01
N VAL A 61 6.19 14.78 -9.02
CA VAL A 61 7.08 13.79 -8.38
C VAL A 61 7.47 12.67 -9.34
N SER A 62 6.52 12.19 -10.16
CA SER A 62 6.80 11.21 -11.21
C SER A 62 7.89 11.68 -12.17
N GLU A 63 7.73 12.90 -12.71
CA GLU A 63 8.69 13.52 -13.63
C GLU A 63 10.07 13.75 -12.99
N ALA A 64 10.10 14.24 -11.75
CA ALA A 64 11.35 14.67 -11.12
C ALA A 64 12.15 13.51 -10.49
N PHE A 65 11.50 12.44 -10.03
CA PHE A 65 12.16 11.38 -9.26
C PHE A 65 12.11 9.98 -9.90
N TYR A 66 10.98 9.60 -10.51
CA TYR A 66 10.77 8.23 -11.01
C TYR A 66 11.17 8.08 -12.48
N ARG A 67 10.67 8.94 -13.36
CA ARG A 67 10.93 8.90 -14.81
C ARG A 67 12.41 8.96 -15.21
N PRO A 68 13.29 9.73 -14.54
CA PRO A 68 14.69 9.84 -14.95
C PRO A 68 15.49 8.53 -14.81
N ASP A 69 15.01 7.56 -14.03
CA ASP A 69 15.69 6.30 -13.80
C ASP A 69 14.79 5.14 -14.27
N PRO A 70 15.20 4.36 -15.29
CA PRO A 70 14.40 3.26 -15.82
C PRO A 70 13.96 2.24 -14.77
N ARG A 71 14.78 2.00 -13.73
CA ARG A 71 14.44 1.07 -12.64
C ARG A 71 13.30 1.61 -11.78
N ARG A 72 13.27 2.92 -11.55
CA ARG A 72 12.22 3.59 -10.77
C ARG A 72 10.95 3.78 -11.60
N ALA A 73 11.09 4.11 -12.88
CA ALA A 73 9.96 4.24 -13.80
C ALA A 73 9.13 2.95 -13.90
N ALA A 74 9.78 1.77 -13.90
CA ALA A 74 9.08 0.48 -13.90
C ALA A 74 8.20 0.25 -12.66
N MET A 75 8.56 0.83 -11.51
CA MET A 75 7.87 0.63 -10.22
C MET A 75 6.97 1.80 -9.82
N GLU A 76 6.86 2.84 -10.66
CA GLU A 76 6.16 4.09 -10.34
C GLU A 76 4.73 3.84 -9.83
N LYS A 77 3.95 3.05 -10.57
CA LYS A 77 2.53 2.75 -10.25
C LYS A 77 2.35 2.06 -8.89
N GLN A 78 3.37 1.36 -8.40
CA GLN A 78 3.33 0.64 -7.12
C GLN A 78 3.93 1.47 -5.98
N SER A 79 4.81 2.42 -6.31
CA SER A 79 5.63 3.15 -5.33
C SER A 79 5.08 4.54 -5.01
N LEU A 80 4.24 5.11 -5.88
CA LEU A 80 3.68 6.45 -5.72
C LEU A 80 2.15 6.37 -5.70
N PHE A 81 1.57 6.54 -4.52
CA PHE A 81 0.12 6.42 -4.32
C PHE A 81 -0.37 7.28 -3.16
N VAL A 82 -1.67 7.54 -3.17
CA VAL A 82 -2.38 8.23 -2.09
C VAL A 82 -2.97 7.19 -1.15
N SER A 83 -2.75 7.37 0.16
CA SER A 83 -3.30 6.50 1.20
C SER A 83 -4.37 7.21 2.02
N LYS A 84 -5.30 6.42 2.56
CA LYS A 84 -6.29 6.85 3.57
C LYS A 84 -6.18 5.92 4.77
N PRO A 85 -6.50 6.38 6.00
CA PRO A 85 -6.54 5.51 7.17
C PRO A 85 -7.45 4.30 6.91
N GLY A 86 -6.88 3.10 7.01
CA GLY A 86 -7.60 1.83 6.83
C GLY A 86 -7.99 1.19 8.16
N GLY A 87 -8.85 0.17 8.09
CA GLY A 87 -9.14 -0.69 9.23
C GLY A 87 -7.93 -1.54 9.64
N GLY A 88 -7.94 -2.02 10.88
CA GLY A 88 -6.92 -2.95 11.38
C GLY A 88 -7.11 -4.37 10.85
N ALA A 89 -6.38 -5.32 11.43
CA ALA A 89 -6.53 -6.73 11.12
C ALA A 89 -7.96 -7.21 11.42
N ALA A 90 -8.52 -8.01 10.52
CA ALA A 90 -9.84 -8.59 10.64
C ALA A 90 -9.83 -10.05 10.15
N ILE A 91 -10.68 -10.88 10.75
CA ILE A 91 -10.90 -12.25 10.31
C ILE A 91 -12.05 -12.23 9.30
N PHE A 92 -11.78 -12.76 8.10
CA PHE A 92 -12.80 -12.99 7.10
C PHE A 92 -13.31 -14.43 7.25
N LEU A 93 -14.52 -14.59 7.77
CA LEU A 93 -15.17 -15.88 7.81
C LEU A 93 -15.61 -16.23 6.38
N THR A 94 -15.21 -17.40 5.91
CA THR A 94 -15.62 -17.91 4.59
C THR A 94 -16.63 -19.03 4.79
N GLU A 95 -17.54 -19.25 3.82
CA GLU A 95 -18.60 -20.26 3.94
C GLU A 95 -18.12 -21.71 4.15
N ARG A 96 -16.80 -21.97 4.11
CA ARG A 96 -16.21 -23.28 4.48
C ARG A 96 -16.01 -23.47 5.99
N ASP A 97 -15.97 -22.40 6.78
CA ASP A 97 -15.79 -22.49 8.24
C ASP A 97 -17.08 -22.92 8.96
N GLU A 98 -18.26 -22.59 8.42
CA GLU A 98 -19.54 -23.06 8.96
C GLU A 98 -19.75 -24.57 8.76
N LEU A 99 -19.20 -25.14 7.68
CA LEU A 99 -19.32 -26.57 7.37
C LEU A 99 -18.34 -27.42 8.16
N SER A 100 -17.18 -26.90 8.58
CA SER A 100 -16.28 -27.63 9.49
C SER A 100 -16.83 -27.70 10.92
N GLU A 101 -17.45 -26.63 11.43
CA GLU A 101 -18.11 -26.64 12.75
C GLU A 101 -19.35 -27.56 12.76
N ALA A 102 -20.18 -27.50 11.71
CA ALA A 102 -21.35 -28.38 11.58
C ALA A 102 -20.99 -29.87 11.41
N LEU A 103 -19.79 -30.19 10.90
CA LEU A 103 -19.31 -31.57 10.75
C LEU A 103 -18.66 -32.10 12.04
N LEU A 104 -18.13 -31.22 12.90
CA LEU A 104 -17.55 -31.61 14.20
C LEU A 104 -18.62 -31.79 15.30
N VAL A 105 -19.73 -31.08 15.22
CA VAL A 105 -20.88 -31.30 16.13
C VAL A 105 -21.83 -32.34 15.53
N GLY A 106 -21.38 -33.59 15.55
CA GLY A 106 -22.25 -34.73 15.26
C GLY A 106 -23.26 -34.95 16.39
N GLU A 107 -24.40 -34.23 16.38
CA GLU A 107 -25.70 -34.65 16.94
C GLU A 107 -26.79 -33.61 16.62
N GLY A 108 -27.89 -34.04 16.00
CA GLY A 108 -28.93 -33.14 15.48
C GLY A 108 -29.95 -32.68 16.52
N VAL A 109 -30.39 -31.42 16.44
CA VAL A 109 -31.69 -30.97 16.98
C VAL A 109 -32.31 -29.86 16.11
N ARG A 110 -33.44 -30.22 15.47
CA ARG A 110 -34.70 -29.49 15.19
C ARG A 110 -34.69 -27.98 14.82
N ARG A 111 -35.38 -27.71 13.70
CA ARG A 111 -35.88 -26.41 13.22
C ARG A 111 -36.60 -25.56 14.28
N ALA A 112 -36.34 -24.26 14.26
CA ALA A 112 -37.33 -23.18 14.39
C ALA A 112 -36.81 -22.00 13.54
N ALA A 113 -37.30 -21.77 12.32
CA ALA A 113 -38.47 -20.97 11.98
C ALA A 113 -38.41 -19.52 12.54
N GLY A 114 -38.11 -18.54 11.68
CA GLY A 114 -38.55 -17.16 11.88
C GLY A 114 -37.59 -16.05 11.40
N ALA A 115 -38.02 -15.33 10.35
CA ALA A 115 -37.62 -13.97 9.94
C ALA A 115 -36.31 -13.74 9.15
N ARG A 116 -36.43 -13.74 7.82
CA ARG A 116 -35.84 -12.72 6.92
C ARG A 116 -36.85 -11.55 6.85
N PRO A 117 -36.49 -10.27 6.52
CA PRO A 117 -35.69 -9.99 5.32
C PRO A 117 -34.83 -8.70 5.25
N ALA A 118 -33.98 -8.73 4.21
CA ALA A 118 -33.62 -7.66 3.27
C ALA A 118 -32.90 -6.39 3.77
N SER A 119 -31.62 -6.26 3.40
CA SER A 119 -31.20 -5.39 2.28
C SER A 119 -29.67 -5.41 2.14
N SER A 120 -29.18 -6.04 1.10
CA SER A 120 -27.85 -5.70 0.57
C SER A 120 -28.00 -4.48 -0.35
N PRO A 121 -26.96 -3.64 -0.44
CA PRO A 121 -26.49 -3.18 -1.73
C PRO A 121 -25.00 -3.54 -1.84
N GLN A 122 -24.65 -4.61 -2.56
CA GLN A 122 -24.16 -4.56 -3.94
C GLN A 122 -23.26 -3.34 -4.25
N VAL A 123 -21.96 -3.57 -4.25
CA VAL A 123 -21.02 -2.72 -5.00
C VAL A 123 -20.80 -3.38 -6.36
N LEU A 124 -21.50 -2.84 -7.35
CA LEU A 124 -21.38 -3.14 -8.77
C LEU A 124 -20.09 -2.51 -9.30
N LEU A 125 -19.09 -3.33 -9.64
CA LEU A 125 -17.94 -2.88 -10.44
C LEU A 125 -18.20 -3.23 -11.92
N PRO A 126 -17.95 -2.31 -12.86
CA PRO A 126 -18.28 -2.50 -14.26
C PRO A 126 -17.44 -3.62 -14.89
N ARG A 127 -18.13 -4.53 -15.58
CA ARG A 127 -17.53 -5.47 -16.52
C ARG A 127 -17.27 -4.74 -17.85
N SER A 128 -16.02 -4.75 -18.29
CA SER A 128 -15.73 -4.78 -19.73
C SER A 128 -14.57 -5.73 -19.99
N SER A 129 -14.94 -6.82 -20.63
CA SER A 129 -14.13 -7.88 -21.22
C SER A 129 -13.23 -7.36 -22.34
N SER A 130 -11.93 -7.69 -22.28
CA SER A 130 -11.26 -8.37 -23.38
C SER A 130 -9.83 -8.82 -23.03
N LEU A 131 -9.58 -10.10 -23.33
CA LEU A 131 -8.34 -10.67 -23.88
C LEU A 131 -7.09 -10.83 -22.98
N SER A 132 -6.94 -12.09 -22.56
CA SER A 132 -5.76 -12.95 -22.77
C SER A 132 -4.44 -12.60 -22.10
N GLY A 133 -3.94 -13.55 -21.28
CA GLY A 133 -2.53 -13.92 -21.34
C GLY A 133 -1.84 -14.09 -19.99
N LEU A 134 -1.67 -15.36 -19.64
CA LEU A 134 -0.53 -15.94 -18.93
C LEU A 134 -0.28 -15.55 -17.46
N LEU A 135 -0.58 -16.55 -16.62
CA LEU A 135 0.09 -16.84 -15.37
C LEU A 135 1.60 -16.82 -15.56
N GLU A 136 2.29 -16.04 -14.73
CA GLU A 136 3.68 -16.33 -14.38
C GLU A 136 3.79 -16.22 -12.86
N THR A 137 3.87 -17.39 -12.23
CA THR A 137 4.28 -17.54 -10.84
C THR A 137 5.78 -17.31 -10.79
N THR A 138 6.24 -16.23 -10.17
CA THR A 138 7.65 -16.09 -9.82
C THR A 138 7.83 -16.22 -8.31
N ASP A 139 8.71 -17.16 -8.01
CA ASP A 139 9.07 -17.76 -6.75
C ASP A 139 9.63 -16.75 -5.73
N LEU A 140 9.14 -16.82 -4.50
CA LEU A 140 9.54 -15.98 -3.35
C LEU A 140 10.66 -16.67 -2.55
N SER A 141 11.73 -17.12 -3.22
CA SER A 141 12.81 -17.88 -2.57
C SER A 141 14.15 -17.14 -2.38
N GLU A 142 14.28 -15.86 -2.72
CA GLU A 142 15.54 -15.10 -2.51
C GLU A 142 15.45 -13.93 -1.52
N TYR A 143 14.64 -14.04 -0.46
CA TYR A 143 14.67 -13.12 0.70
C TYR A 143 15.67 -13.58 1.80
N SER A 144 16.84 -14.06 1.40
CA SER A 144 17.88 -14.49 2.37
C SER A 144 19.28 -14.51 1.76
N SER A 145 19.82 -13.35 1.39
CA SER A 145 21.27 -13.16 1.49
C SER A 145 21.60 -11.68 1.66
N GLY A 146 21.96 -11.33 2.90
CA GLY A 146 22.40 -9.98 3.26
C GLY A 146 23.62 -9.57 2.42
N ARG A 147 23.46 -8.49 1.67
CA ARG A 147 24.58 -7.70 1.16
C ARG A 147 24.42 -6.27 1.66
N ARG A 148 25.32 -5.90 2.57
CA ARG A 148 25.65 -4.52 2.93
C ARG A 148 26.04 -3.79 1.64
N CYS A 149 25.32 -2.72 1.30
CA CYS A 149 25.81 -1.75 0.34
C CYS A 149 26.85 -0.87 1.05
N THR A 150 28.11 -1.05 0.65
CA THR A 150 29.14 -0.01 0.67
C THR A 150 29.11 0.73 -0.66
#